data_AF-R6TL21-F1
#
_entry.id   AF-R6TL21-F1
#
_cell.length_a   1.000
_cell.length_b   1.000
_cell.length_c   1.000
_cell.angle_alpha   90.00
_cell.angle_beta   90.00
_cell.angle_gamma   90.00
#
_symmetry.space_group_name_H-M   'P 1'
#
loop_
_entity.id
_entity.type
_entity.pdbx_description
1 polymer ?
#
loop_
_entity_poly.entity_id
_entity_poly.type
_entity_poly.pdbx_seq_one_letter_code
_entity_poly.pdbx_strand_id
1 'polypeptide(L)'
;MNDALKQLYNRFYTPLPMTEAEQEIDDCHKQLIERLEKPERKLVLRIMDNQSLIAEGRSMDSFYCGFKLAWELAYELNHFETDRHPFPTEEAERDA
;
A
#
# COMPACT_ATOMS: atom_id res chain seq x y z
N MET A 1 -10.39 9.14 10.68
CA MET A 1 -10.92 8.28 9.61
C MET A 1 -12.40 8.08 9.90
N ASN A 2 -13.30 8.44 8.97
CA ASN A 2 -14.76 8.34 9.19
C ASN A 2 -15.16 6.89 9.47
N ASP A 3 -16.16 6.65 10.32
CA ASP A 3 -16.56 5.30 10.74
C ASP A 3 -16.90 4.39 9.54
N ALA A 4 -17.53 4.97 8.51
CA ALA A 4 -17.81 4.30 7.24
C ALA A 4 -16.56 3.80 6.48
N LEU A 5 -15.47 4.58 6.47
CA LEU A 5 -14.22 4.19 5.80
C LEU A 5 -13.55 3.03 6.55
N LYS A 6 -13.62 3.03 7.88
CA LYS A 6 -13.09 1.93 8.70
C LYS A 6 -13.89 0.64 8.48
N GLN A 7 -15.22 0.74 8.36
CA GLN A 7 -16.08 -0.40 8.03
C GLN A 7 -15.77 -0.97 6.65
N LEU A 8 -15.57 -0.12 5.63
CA LEU A 8 -15.14 -0.56 4.29
C LEU A 8 -13.78 -1.25 4.34
N TYR A 9 -12.79 -0.64 5.00
CA TYR A 9 -11.46 -1.25 5.14
C TYR A 9 -11.56 -2.63 5.79
N ASN A 10 -12.23 -2.76 6.93
CA ASN A 10 -12.38 -4.04 7.63
C ASN A 10 -13.13 -5.10 6.80
N ARG A 11 -14.03 -4.68 5.91
CA ARG A 11 -14.78 -5.59 5.03
C ARG A 11 -13.93 -6.18 3.91
N PHE A 12 -12.98 -5.40 3.39
CA PHE A 12 -12.18 -5.79 2.23
C PHE A 12 -10.75 -6.21 2.59
N TYR A 13 -10.26 -5.86 3.77
CA TYR A 13 -8.92 -6.22 4.20
C TYR A 13 -8.87 -7.64 4.77
N THR A 14 -8.26 -8.51 3.97
CA THR A 14 -7.67 -9.81 4.28
C THR A 14 -6.30 -9.77 4.98
N PRO A 15 -6.07 -9.85 6.31
CA PRO A 15 -4.69 -10.01 6.79
C PRO A 15 -4.06 -11.24 6.13
N LEU A 16 -2.90 -11.06 5.48
CA LEU A 16 -2.19 -12.16 4.84
C LEU A 16 -1.57 -13.04 5.94
N PRO A 17 -1.88 -14.35 6.00
CA PRO A 17 -1.29 -15.22 7.01
C PRO A 17 0.22 -15.35 6.77
N MET A 18 1.00 -15.04 7.81
CA MET A 18 2.47 -15.12 7.80
C MET A 18 3.01 -16.14 8.81
N THR A 19 2.15 -17.01 9.34
CA THR A 19 2.46 -17.90 10.45
C THR A 19 3.68 -18.81 10.20
N GLU A 20 3.88 -19.27 8.96
CA GLU A 20 5.06 -20.07 8.61
C GLU A 20 6.36 -19.25 8.71
N ALA A 21 6.38 -18.04 8.16
CA ALA A 21 7.54 -17.15 8.23
C ALA A 21 7.80 -16.68 9.67
N GLU A 22 6.76 -16.40 10.45
CA GLU A 22 6.86 -16.07 11.88
C GLU A 22 7.51 -17.22 12.66
N GLN A 23 7.07 -18.46 12.42
CA GLN A 23 7.64 -19.65 13.05
C GLN A 23 9.10 -19.88 12.62
N GLU A 24 9.42 -19.69 11.34
CA GLU A 24 10.77 -19.82 10.83
C GLU A 24 11.74 -18.80 11.45
N ILE A 25 11.30 -17.56 11.67
CA ILE A 25 12.08 -16.53 12.36
C ILE A 25 12.44 -17.00 13.77
N ASP A 26 11.47 -17.52 14.52
CA ASP A 26 11.69 -18.00 15.89
C ASP A 26 12.66 -19.18 15.94
N ASP A 27 12.53 -20.13 15.02
CA ASP A 27 13.39 -21.30 14.96
C ASP A 27 14.81 -20.96 14.49
N CYS A 28 14.96 -20.01 13.57
CA CYS A 28 16.25 -19.45 13.19
C CYS A 28 16.89 -18.70 14.37
N HIS A 29 16.11 -17.93 15.13
CA HIS A 29 16.62 -17.20 16.29
C HIS A 29 17.21 -18.14 17.35
N LYS A 30 16.52 -19.25 17.65
CA LYS A 30 17.01 -20.29 18.56
C LYS A 30 18.34 -20.88 18.07
N GLN A 31 18.42 -21.25 16.78
CA GLN A 31 19.65 -21.78 16.19
C GLN A 31 20.81 -20.77 16.23
N LEU A 32 20.54 -19.48 16.02
CA LEU A 32 21.56 -18.43 16.14
C LEU A 32 22.12 -18.37 17.56
N ILE A 33 21.26 -18.47 18.59
CA ILE A 33 21.66 -18.51 20.00
C ILE A 33 22.63 -19.66 20.28
N GLU A 34 22.40 -20.83 19.70
CA GLU A 34 23.23 -22.03 19.91
C GLU A 34 24.58 -21.99 19.18
N ARG A 35 24.64 -21.35 18.00
CA ARG A 35 25.82 -21.41 17.11
C ARG A 35 26.76 -20.22 17.20
N LEU A 36 26.28 -19.07 17.69
CA LEU A 36 27.02 -17.81 17.63
C LEU A 36 27.10 -17.13 19.00
N GLU A 37 28.22 -16.46 19.27
CA GLU A 37 28.34 -15.62 20.45
C GLU A 37 27.46 -14.36 20.32
N LYS A 38 27.34 -13.61 21.42
CA LYS A 38 26.47 -12.43 21.49
C LYS A 38 26.82 -11.33 20.47
N PRO A 39 28.10 -11.00 20.17
CA PRO A 39 28.41 -9.93 19.23
C PRO A 39 28.02 -10.28 17.78
N GLU A 40 28.25 -11.51 17.32
CA GLU A 40 27.90 -11.97 15.98
C GLU A 40 26.38 -11.99 15.78
N ARG A 41 25.63 -12.51 16.76
CA ARG A 41 24.16 -12.49 16.72
C ARG A 41 23.60 -11.10 16.55
N LYS A 42 24.18 -10.11 17.24
CA LYS A 42 23.76 -8.70 17.09
C LYS A 42 24.02 -8.17 15.69
N LEU A 43 25.11 -8.57 15.04
CA LEU A 43 25.39 -8.16 13.66
C LEU A 43 24.38 -8.78 12.69
N VAL A 44 24.07 -10.07 12.83
CA VAL A 44 23.07 -10.75 11.99
C VAL A 44 21.70 -10.10 12.12
N LEU A 45 21.22 -9.88 13.36
CA LEU A 45 19.93 -9.22 13.60
C LEU A 45 19.91 -7.80 13.03
N ARG A 46 21.01 -7.05 13.17
CA ARG A 46 21.10 -5.69 12.60
C ARG A 46 21.11 -5.69 11.07
N ILE A 47 21.66 -6.73 10.42
CA ILE A 47 21.55 -6.90 8.97
C ILE A 47 20.10 -7.12 8.58
N MET A 48 19.39 -8.02 9.27
CA MET A 48 17.97 -8.32 9.01
C MET A 48 17.08 -7.08 9.23
N ASP A 49 17.31 -6.32 10.30
CA ASP A 49 16.59 -5.07 10.57
C ASP A 49 16.77 -4.07 9.42
N ASN A 50 18.03 -3.87 8.98
CA ASN A 50 18.31 -2.94 7.88
C ASN A 50 17.74 -3.43 6.54
N GLN A 51 17.77 -4.74 6.26
CA GLN A 51 17.14 -5.32 5.07
C GLN A 51 15.64 -5.08 5.08
N SER A 52 14.98 -5.27 6.22
CA SER A 52 13.55 -5.04 6.40
C SER A 52 13.20 -3.57 6.19
N LEU A 53 13.97 -2.65 6.78
CA LEU A 53 13.80 -1.21 6.59
C LEU A 53 13.96 -0.79 5.12
N ILE A 54 14.94 -1.36 4.40
CA ILE A 54 15.13 -1.09 2.97
C ILE A 54 13.95 -1.62 2.15
N ALA A 55 13.48 -2.84 2.44
CA ALA A 55 12.36 -3.45 1.73
C ALA A 55 11.06 -2.66 1.93
N GLU A 56 10.75 -2.29 3.17
CA GLU A 56 9.59 -1.47 3.52
C GLU A 56 9.67 -0.10 2.85
N GLY A 57 10.82 0.58 2.95
CA GLY A 57 11.02 1.88 2.32
C GLY A 57 10.81 1.85 0.81
N ARG A 58 11.35 0.82 0.12
CA ARG A 58 11.15 0.64 -1.33
C ARG A 58 9.70 0.31 -1.69
N SER A 59 9.05 -0.53 -0.89
CA SER A 59 7.64 -0.89 -1.10
C SER A 59 6.75 0.35 -0.97
N MET A 60 6.99 1.16 0.05
CA MET A 60 6.21 2.36 0.32
C MET A 60 6.45 3.44 -0.75
N ASP A 61 7.69 3.67 -1.16
CA ASP A 61 8.03 4.60 -2.23
C ASP A 61 7.36 4.21 -3.56
N SER A 62 7.45 2.94 -3.94
CA SER A 62 6.81 2.41 -5.14
C SER A 62 5.28 2.53 -5.07
N PHE A 63 4.68 2.22 -3.92
CA PHE A 63 3.24 2.36 -3.70
C PHE A 63 2.79 3.83 -3.87
N TYR A 64 3.48 4.79 -3.25
CA TYR A 64 3.13 6.20 -3.38
C TYR A 64 3.24 6.70 -4.82
N CYS A 65 4.30 6.31 -5.53
CA CYS A 65 4.46 6.67 -6.93
C CYS A 65 3.32 6.12 -7.79
N GLY A 66 3.01 4.82 -7.65
CA GLY A 66 1.93 4.17 -8.38
C GLY A 66 0.55 4.75 -8.03
N PHE A 67 0.30 5.01 -6.75
CA PHE A 67 -0.95 5.63 -6.29
C PHE A 67 -1.13 7.04 -6.85
N LYS A 68 -0.09 7.87 -6.81
CA LYS A 68 -0.12 9.23 -7.36
C LYS A 68 -0.45 9.20 -8.85
N LEU A 69 0.21 8.33 -9.62
CA LEU A 69 -0.05 8.17 -11.04
C LEU A 69 -1.49 7.72 -11.31
N ALA A 70 -1.98 6.70 -10.59
CA ALA A 70 -3.35 6.23 -10.73
C ALA A 70 -4.38 7.33 -10.41
N TRP A 71 -4.10 8.16 -9.41
CA TRP A 71 -4.92 9.31 -9.04
C TRP A 71 -4.96 10.38 -10.13
N GLU A 72 -3.79 10.75 -10.69
CA GLU A 72 -3.68 11.70 -11.81
C GLU A 72 -4.45 11.20 -13.04
N LEU A 73 -4.29 9.92 -13.41
CA LEU A 73 -5.03 9.30 -14.52
C LEU A 73 -6.54 9.30 -14.28
N ALA A 74 -6.99 8.99 -13.06
CA ALA A 74 -8.41 9.04 -12.72
C ALA A 74 -8.98 10.46 -12.80
N TYR A 75 -8.20 11.46 -12.38
CA TYR A 75 -8.58 12.87 -12.50
C TYR A 75 -8.71 13.30 -13.96
N GLU A 76 -7.73 12.95 -14.81
CA GLU A 76 -7.74 13.23 -16.24
C GLU A 76 -8.94 12.57 -16.94
N LEU A 77 -9.24 11.31 -16.64
CA LEU A 77 -10.41 10.61 -17.21
C LEU A 77 -11.73 11.28 -16.82
N ASN A 78 -11.90 11.65 -15.55
CA ASN A 78 -13.11 12.36 -15.10
C ASN A 78 -13.25 13.74 -15.76
N HIS A 79 -12.15 14.46 -15.98
CA HIS A 79 -12.18 15.73 -16.71
C HIS A 79 -12.55 15.54 -18.17
N PHE A 80 -11.99 14.52 -18.82
CA PHE A 80 -12.29 14.20 -20.21
C PHE A 80 -13.76 13.78 -20.42
N GLU A 81 -14.37 13.08 -19.47
CA GLU A 81 -15.80 12.77 -19.49
C GLU A 81 -16.66 14.01 -19.27
N THR A 82 -16.23 14.92 -18.38
CA THR A 82 -16.91 16.20 -18.12
C THR A 82 -16.88 17.13 -19.35
N ASP A 83 -15.74 17.21 -20.05
CA ASP A 83 -15.56 18.05 -21.24
C ASP A 83 -16.28 17.49 -22.49
N ARG A 84 -16.60 16.19 -22.52
CA ARG A 84 -17.39 15.54 -23.59
C ARG A 84 -18.90 15.66 -23.41
N HIS A 85 -19.36 15.98 -22.20
CA HIS A 85 -20.76 16.26 -21.91
C HIS A 85 -20.97 17.75 -21.52
N PRO A 86 -20.72 18.71 -22.42
CA PRO A 86 -21.47 19.95 -22.32
C PRO A 86 -22.91 19.56 -22.66
N PHE A 87 -23.77 19.52 -21.64
CA PHE A 87 -25.21 19.35 -21.82
C PHE A 87 -25.65 20.20 -23.03
N PRO A 88 -26.34 19.64 -24.04
CA PRO A 88 -26.99 20.50 -25.01
C PRO A 88 -28.02 21.29 -24.21
N THR A 89 -27.78 22.60 -24.08
CA THR A 89 -28.76 23.51 -23.51
C THR A 89 -29.99 23.42 -24.42
N GLU A 90 -31.00 22.68 -23.97
CA GLU A 90 -32.36 22.82 -24.46
C GLU A 90 -32.83 24.23 -24.10
N GLU A 91 -32.56 25.19 -24.97
CA GLU A 91 -33.42 26.37 -25.10
C GLU A 91 -34.09 26.28 -26.46
N ALA A 92 -35.15 25.46 -26.44
CA ALA A 92 -36.24 25.53 -27.38
C ALA A 92 -36.81 26.96 -27.41
N GLU A 93 -37.11 27.41 -28.63
CA GLU A 93 -38.29 28.19 -29.00
C GLU A 93 -38.74 29.28 -28.01
N ARG A 94 -38.24 30.49 -28.24
CA ARG A 94 -38.99 31.76 -28.05
C ARG A 94 -38.64 32.63 -29.25
N ASP A 95 -39.50 33.32 -29.97
CA ASP A 95 -40.95 33.46 -30.08
C ASP A 95 -41.11 34.20 -31.43
N ALA A 96 -42.18 33.90 -32.18
CA ALA A 96 -42.84 34.71 -33.24
C ALA A 96 -42.00 35.55 -34.24
#